data_AF-A0A958ZLM8-F1
#
_entry.id   AF-A0A958ZLM8-F1
#
_cell.length_a   1.000
_cell.length_b   1.000
_cell.length_c   1.000
_cell.angle_alpha   90.00
_cell.angle_beta   90.00
_cell.angle_gamma   90.00
#
_symmetry.space_group_name_H-M   'P 1'
#
loop_
_entity.id
_entity.type
_entity.pdbx_description
1 polymer ?
#
loop_
_entity_poly.entity_id
_entity_poly.type
_entity_poly.pdbx_seq_one_letter_code
_entity_poly.pdbx_strand_id
1 'polypeptide(L)'
;MTTSSLIYILIAAIIAFMVAFFQYYKKKKETNYILLGIRALSVFAILLLLINPKVKKTELTNIKPVLNVLVDNSQSIRFSNEVNSVNDILNTLKSDNSLQDNFDINFYAFSDDLSVKDSFDFNDSQTNILKSLSSLKKINKENGATILLTDGNQTYGTNYEFFTDKNPIYPIVLGDTTHYNDIRILQVNVNSYANLNNKFPVEVFIQYEGNESVSKVFSVRENTTTVYQEKLNFSKNDNTKRVEFYLNANSVGIHHYYCSIERLSNEKNTFNNQKHFTVEVIDEQAKILILSDVIHPDLGMLKRSIETNKQRKVYVENNLNKNIQLNDYQLVILYQPTNKFKEILAKLITEKHNFLLITGTSTDWQFLNSSQPYLKKNYINRTEEY
;
A
#
# COMPACT_ATOMS: atom_id res chain seq x y z
N MET A 1 17.00 -6.49 -60.33
CA MET A 1 15.81 -6.91 -61.12
C MET A 1 15.60 -8.39 -60.92
N THR A 2 14.37 -8.89 -60.93
CA THR A 2 14.12 -10.34 -60.95
C THR A 2 14.44 -10.90 -62.33
N THR A 3 14.87 -12.16 -62.40
CA THR A 3 15.17 -12.87 -63.66
C THR A 3 13.95 -12.89 -64.60
N SER A 4 12.74 -12.98 -64.04
CA SER A 4 11.48 -12.88 -64.78
C SER A 4 11.28 -11.54 -65.51
N SER A 5 11.61 -10.40 -64.87
CA SER A 5 11.48 -9.08 -65.51
C SER A 5 12.46 -8.91 -66.68
N LEU A 6 13.66 -9.49 -66.59
CA LEU A 6 14.63 -9.50 -67.70
C LEU A 6 14.12 -10.30 -68.90
N ILE A 7 13.50 -11.46 -68.66
CA ILE A 7 12.91 -12.29 -69.71
C ILE A 7 11.74 -11.56 -70.40
N TYR A 8 10.87 -10.89 -69.65
CA TYR A 8 9.76 -10.13 -70.24
C TYR A 8 10.25 -8.94 -71.09
N ILE A 9 11.32 -8.25 -70.68
CA ILE A 9 11.92 -7.18 -71.48
C ILE A 9 12.49 -7.74 -72.79
N LEU A 10 13.15 -8.90 -72.76
CA LEU A 10 13.66 -9.56 -73.96
C LEU A 10 12.53 -9.95 -74.92
N ILE A 11 11.45 -10.54 -74.40
CA ILE A 11 10.26 -10.89 -75.18
C ILE A 11 9.62 -9.64 -75.79
N ALA A 12 9.50 -8.56 -75.02
CA ALA A 12 8.97 -7.29 -75.51
C ALA A 12 9.80 -6.70 -76.65
N ALA A 13 11.13 -6.81 -76.60
CA ALA A 13 12.01 -6.37 -77.68
C ALA A 13 11.77 -7.17 -78.98
N ILE A 14 11.62 -8.50 -78.86
CA ILE A 14 11.34 -9.39 -80.01
C ILE A 14 9.96 -9.06 -80.61
N ILE A 15 8.93 -8.91 -79.78
CA ILE A 15 7.57 -8.57 -80.23
C ILE A 15 7.58 -7.19 -80.91
N ALA A 16 8.21 -6.19 -80.32
CA ALA A 16 8.29 -4.85 -80.89
C ALA A 16 8.97 -4.83 -82.26
N PHE A 17 10.05 -5.62 -82.42
CA PHE A 17 10.73 -5.78 -83.70
C PHE A 17 9.85 -6.51 -84.74
N MET A 18 9.19 -7.61 -84.38
CA MET A 18 8.29 -8.35 -85.28
C MET A 18 7.12 -7.50 -85.75
N VAL A 19 6.49 -6.75 -84.84
CA VAL A 19 5.38 -5.83 -85.17
C VAL A 19 5.83 -4.74 -86.13
N ALA A 20 6.99 -4.13 -85.87
CA ALA A 20 7.55 -3.10 -86.75
C ALA A 20 7.91 -3.68 -88.14
N PHE A 21 8.55 -4.86 -88.19
CA PHE A 21 8.92 -5.53 -89.43
C PHE A 21 7.70 -5.90 -90.28
N PHE A 22 6.67 -6.50 -89.68
CA PHE A 22 5.44 -6.88 -90.39
C PHE A 22 4.71 -5.68 -91.01
N GLN A 23 4.66 -4.54 -90.30
CA GLN A 23 4.03 -3.32 -90.80
C GLN A 23 4.75 -2.71 -92.02
N TYR A 24 6.06 -2.91 -92.14
CA TYR A 24 6.85 -2.44 -93.29
C TYR A 24 6.92 -3.47 -94.43
N TYR A 25 6.93 -4.78 -94.13
CA TYR A 25 6.95 -5.85 -95.13
C TYR A 25 5.72 -5.83 -96.06
N LYS A 26 4.55 -5.41 -95.56
CA LYS A 26 3.33 -5.29 -96.38
C LYS A 26 3.31 -4.09 -97.34
N LYS A 27 4.24 -3.13 -97.24
CA LYS A 27 4.28 -1.96 -98.12
C LYS A 27 5.30 -2.18 -99.25
N LYS A 28 4.81 -2.21 -100.51
CA LYS A 28 5.55 -2.50 -101.75
C LYS A 28 6.54 -1.40 -102.22
N LYS A 29 7.14 -0.61 -101.31
CA LYS A 29 8.16 0.42 -101.64
C LYS A 29 9.32 0.38 -100.64
N GLU A 30 10.51 0.77 -101.12
CA GLU A 30 11.79 0.74 -100.41
C GLU A 30 11.67 0.99 -98.90
N THR A 31 12.03 -0.04 -98.13
CA THR A 31 11.93 -0.02 -96.68
C THR A 31 12.94 0.96 -96.11
N ASN A 32 12.46 2.07 -95.53
CA ASN A 32 13.32 2.99 -94.80
C ASN A 32 13.65 2.40 -93.41
N TYR A 33 14.85 1.85 -93.27
CA TYR A 33 15.33 1.19 -92.05
C TYR A 33 15.32 2.10 -90.81
N ILE A 34 15.49 3.42 -90.99
CA ILE A 34 15.45 4.39 -89.89
C ILE A 34 14.04 4.46 -89.29
N LEU A 35 13.02 4.51 -90.15
CA LEU A 35 11.63 4.56 -89.70
C LEU A 35 11.15 3.24 -89.09
N LEU A 36 11.72 2.10 -89.51
CA LEU A 36 11.49 0.80 -88.88
C LEU A 36 12.06 0.79 -87.45
N GLY A 37 13.29 1.29 -87.27
CA GLY A 37 13.93 1.38 -85.96
C GLY A 37 13.16 2.26 -84.98
N ILE A 38 12.74 3.46 -85.40
CA ILE A 38 11.94 4.37 -84.56
C ILE A 38 10.62 3.73 -84.16
N ARG A 39 9.96 3.01 -85.08
CA ARG A 39 8.69 2.34 -84.79
C ARG A 39 8.86 1.15 -83.84
N ALA A 40 9.89 0.32 -84.03
CA ALA A 40 10.21 -0.75 -83.08
C ALA A 40 10.50 -0.19 -81.68
N LEU A 41 11.26 0.92 -81.59
CA LEU A 41 11.54 1.58 -80.32
C LEU A 41 10.28 2.11 -79.65
N SER A 42 9.34 2.69 -80.41
CA SER A 42 8.07 3.19 -79.86
C SER A 42 7.19 2.07 -79.26
N VAL A 43 7.07 0.93 -79.97
CA VAL A 43 6.31 -0.23 -79.49
C VAL A 43 7.01 -0.85 -78.28
N PHE A 44 8.34 -0.94 -78.32
CA PHE A 44 9.14 -1.43 -77.20
C PHE A 44 8.98 -0.55 -75.95
N ALA A 45 8.98 0.78 -76.09
CA ALA A 45 8.78 1.70 -74.98
C ALA A 45 7.41 1.50 -74.31
N ILE A 46 6.35 1.31 -75.10
CA ILE A 46 4.99 1.02 -74.58
C ILE A 46 4.97 -0.31 -73.82
N LEU A 47 5.58 -1.37 -74.39
CA LEU A 47 5.66 -2.68 -73.73
C LEU A 47 6.52 -2.63 -72.46
N LEU A 48 7.59 -1.84 -72.45
CA LEU A 48 8.44 -1.65 -71.29
C LEU A 48 7.70 -0.93 -70.14
N LEU A 49 6.84 0.04 -70.46
CA LEU A 49 5.95 0.68 -69.49
C LEU A 49 4.91 -0.30 -68.92
N LEU A 50 4.34 -1.18 -69.76
CA LEU A 50 3.42 -2.25 -69.32
C LEU A 50 4.11 -3.26 -68.38
N ILE A 51 5.37 -3.58 -68.63
CA ILE A 51 6.17 -4.49 -67.79
C ILE A 51 6.52 -3.85 -66.43
N ASN A 52 6.59 -2.51 -66.35
CA ASN A 52 6.90 -1.74 -65.15
C ASN A 52 8.09 -2.32 -64.33
N PRO A 53 9.30 -2.37 -64.92
CA PRO A 53 10.43 -3.02 -64.28
C PRO A 53 10.86 -2.29 -63.00
N LYS A 54 10.86 -3.00 -61.87
CA LYS A 54 11.33 -2.48 -60.57
C LYS A 54 12.79 -2.86 -60.32
N VAL A 55 13.60 -1.88 -59.94
CA VAL A 55 14.96 -2.09 -59.45
C VAL A 55 14.91 -2.11 -57.92
N LYS A 56 15.19 -3.26 -57.31
CA LYS A 56 15.40 -3.35 -55.86
C LYS A 56 16.85 -2.96 -55.57
N LYS A 57 17.05 -1.94 -54.71
CA LYS A 57 18.34 -1.59 -54.13
C LYS A 57 18.31 -1.99 -52.66
N THR A 58 19.28 -2.77 -52.22
CA THR A 58 19.51 -3.06 -50.80
C THR A 58 20.55 -2.09 -50.29
N GLU A 59 20.17 -1.22 -49.36
CA GLU A 59 21.11 -0.36 -48.63
C GLU A 59 21.37 -1.00 -47.27
N LEU A 60 22.65 -1.14 -46.92
CA LEU A 60 23.07 -1.57 -45.59
C LEU A 60 23.36 -0.32 -44.77
N THR A 61 22.55 -0.07 -43.76
CA THR A 61 22.77 1.00 -42.78
C THR A 61 23.26 0.38 -41.49
N ASN A 62 24.40 0.87 -40.98
CA ASN A 62 24.86 0.50 -39.65
C ASN A 62 24.15 1.40 -38.62
N ILE A 63 23.33 0.82 -37.75
CA ILE A 63 22.58 1.54 -36.72
C ILE A 63 23.21 1.20 -35.38
N LYS A 64 23.63 2.22 -34.62
CA LYS A 64 24.16 2.01 -33.27
C LYS A 64 23.05 1.44 -32.36
N PRO A 65 23.32 0.43 -31.54
CA PRO A 65 22.39 -0.02 -30.50
C PRO A 65 22.14 1.09 -29.47
N VAL A 66 20.95 1.08 -28.86
CA VAL A 66 20.57 2.08 -27.85
C VAL A 66 20.97 1.61 -26.46
N LEU A 67 21.67 2.45 -25.69
CA LEU A 67 21.99 2.22 -24.27
C LEU A 67 21.16 3.18 -23.41
N ASN A 68 20.19 2.64 -22.66
CA ASN A 68 19.35 3.44 -21.77
C ASN A 68 19.91 3.41 -20.36
N VAL A 69 20.22 4.56 -19.79
CA VAL A 69 20.67 4.72 -18.41
C VAL A 69 19.48 5.23 -17.59
N LEU A 70 18.94 4.37 -16.73
CA LEU A 70 17.84 4.69 -15.84
C LEU A 70 18.41 4.98 -14.45
N VAL A 71 18.11 6.17 -13.93
CA VAL A 71 18.59 6.63 -12.62
C VAL A 71 17.40 6.84 -11.69
N ASP A 72 17.46 6.20 -10.52
CA ASP A 72 16.50 6.38 -9.45
C ASP A 72 16.59 7.80 -8.90
N ASN A 73 15.52 8.58 -9.06
CA ASN A 73 15.42 9.97 -8.62
C ASN A 73 14.64 10.13 -7.31
N SER A 74 14.52 9.04 -6.53
CA SER A 74 13.84 9.08 -5.24
C SER A 74 14.71 9.62 -4.11
N GLN A 75 14.06 9.99 -3.01
CA GLN A 75 14.71 10.45 -1.79
C GLN A 75 15.58 9.37 -1.13
N SER A 76 15.38 8.08 -1.43
CA SER A 76 16.17 7.01 -0.81
C SER A 76 17.66 7.09 -1.19
N ILE A 77 17.97 7.53 -2.41
CA ILE A 77 19.34 7.77 -2.86
C ILE A 77 20.00 8.91 -2.07
N ARG A 78 19.24 9.97 -1.80
CA ARG A 78 19.69 11.10 -0.98
C ARG A 78 19.89 10.71 0.48
N PHE A 79 18.95 9.98 1.06
CA PHE A 79 19.05 9.50 2.45
C PHE A 79 20.19 8.49 2.65
N SER A 80 20.52 7.71 1.62
CA SER A 80 21.64 6.78 1.62
C SER A 80 23.01 7.46 1.38
N ASN A 81 23.05 8.77 1.17
CA ASN A 81 24.26 9.55 0.83
C ASN A 81 24.97 9.10 -0.47
N GLU A 82 24.24 8.51 -1.42
CA GLU A 82 24.81 7.96 -2.67
C GLU A 82 24.78 8.93 -3.85
N VAL A 83 24.32 10.16 -3.65
CA VAL A 83 24.19 11.19 -4.70
C VAL A 83 25.52 11.45 -5.43
N ASN A 84 26.63 11.48 -4.70
CA ASN A 84 27.95 11.69 -5.30
C ASN A 84 28.37 10.48 -6.15
N SER A 85 28.16 9.27 -5.64
CA SER A 85 28.42 8.01 -6.36
C SER A 85 27.65 7.97 -7.69
N VAL A 86 26.37 8.36 -7.68
CA VAL A 86 25.54 8.44 -8.88
C VAL A 86 26.10 9.44 -9.88
N ASN A 87 26.46 10.65 -9.42
CA ASN A 87 27.04 11.67 -10.29
C ASN A 87 28.38 11.23 -10.90
N ASP A 88 29.23 10.55 -10.12
CA ASP A 88 30.51 10.03 -10.59
C ASP A 88 30.32 8.93 -11.66
N ILE A 89 29.37 8.02 -11.46
CA ILE A 89 29.00 6.99 -12.45
C ILE A 89 28.47 7.65 -13.72
N LEU A 90 27.57 8.62 -13.60
CA LEU A 90 27.01 9.34 -14.75
C LEU A 90 28.07 10.11 -15.52
N ASN A 91 28.99 10.78 -14.83
CA ASN A 91 30.12 11.46 -15.46
C ASN A 91 31.03 10.47 -16.19
N THR A 92 31.31 9.32 -15.57
CA THR A 92 32.09 8.24 -16.20
C THR A 92 31.43 7.77 -17.49
N LEU A 93 30.13 7.44 -17.45
CA LEU A 93 29.36 7.01 -18.63
C LEU A 93 29.27 8.09 -19.72
N LYS A 94 29.11 9.36 -19.34
CA LYS A 94 29.07 10.50 -20.28
C LYS A 94 30.42 10.79 -20.91
N SER A 95 31.53 10.54 -20.20
CA SER A 95 32.89 10.85 -20.67
C SER A 95 33.57 9.72 -21.44
N ASP A 96 32.98 8.52 -21.46
CA ASP A 96 33.56 7.35 -22.10
C ASP A 96 33.35 7.36 -23.62
N ASN A 97 34.41 7.72 -24.35
CA ASN A 97 34.41 7.77 -25.82
C ASN A 97 34.09 6.40 -26.45
N SER A 98 34.49 5.30 -25.82
CA SER A 98 34.25 3.95 -26.35
C SER A 98 32.76 3.58 -26.29
N LEU A 99 32.06 4.02 -25.25
CA LEU A 99 30.62 3.84 -25.13
C LEU A 99 29.87 4.70 -26.14
N GLN A 100 30.26 5.97 -26.32
CA GLN A 100 29.65 6.87 -27.31
C GLN A 100 29.85 6.40 -28.76
N ASP A 101 30.99 5.78 -29.06
CA ASP A 101 31.26 5.25 -30.39
C ASP A 101 30.41 4.02 -30.71
N ASN A 102 30.14 3.17 -29.72
CA ASN A 102 29.40 1.91 -29.90
C ASN A 102 27.89 2.02 -29.67
N PHE A 103 27.41 2.98 -28.87
CA PHE A 103 26.01 3.08 -28.46
C PHE A 103 25.44 4.50 -28.65
N ASP A 104 24.13 4.57 -28.84
CA ASP A 104 23.35 5.80 -28.67
C ASP A 104 22.80 5.85 -27.23
N ILE A 105 23.33 6.76 -26.40
CA ILE A 105 23.12 6.74 -24.95
C ILE A 105 22.00 7.71 -24.55
N ASN A 106 20.95 7.19 -23.92
CA ASN A 106 19.82 7.97 -23.42
C ASN A 106 19.76 7.93 -21.89
N PHE A 107 19.61 9.09 -21.25
CA PHE A 107 19.49 9.20 -19.80
C PHE A 107 18.02 9.45 -19.40
N TYR A 108 17.54 8.66 -18.44
CA TYR A 108 16.21 8.76 -17.88
C TYR A 108 16.28 8.85 -16.36
N ALA A 109 15.45 9.72 -15.79
CA ALA A 109 15.12 9.71 -14.37
C ALA A 109 13.86 8.89 -14.17
N PHE A 110 13.85 8.04 -13.14
CA PHE A 110 12.66 7.31 -12.76
C PHE A 110 12.36 7.41 -11.26
N SER A 111 11.07 7.47 -10.96
CA SER A 111 10.52 7.40 -9.60
C SER A 111 9.17 6.70 -9.68
N ASP A 112 8.06 7.43 -9.78
CA ASP A 112 6.75 6.84 -10.15
C ASP A 112 6.62 6.65 -11.66
N ASP A 113 7.18 7.56 -12.45
CA ASP A 113 7.14 7.53 -13.91
C ASP A 113 8.54 7.71 -14.51
N LEU A 114 8.69 7.25 -15.75
CA LEU A 114 9.91 7.41 -16.54
C LEU A 114 9.90 8.78 -17.21
N SER A 115 10.95 9.58 -16.98
CA SER A 115 11.10 10.91 -17.57
C SER A 115 12.50 11.12 -18.13
N VAL A 116 12.61 11.91 -19.19
CA VAL A 116 13.90 12.35 -19.73
C VAL A 116 14.35 13.56 -18.92
N LYS A 117 15.49 13.45 -18.23
CA LYS A 117 16.08 14.54 -17.45
C LYS A 117 17.60 14.56 -17.60
N ASP A 118 18.16 15.76 -17.68
CA ASP A 118 19.60 15.99 -17.68
C ASP A 118 20.18 16.19 -16.26
N SER A 119 19.32 16.54 -15.30
CA SER A 119 19.67 16.75 -13.89
C SER A 119 18.80 15.89 -12.96
N PHE A 120 19.41 15.43 -11.87
CA PHE A 120 18.79 14.58 -10.86
C PHE A 120 18.76 15.33 -9.53
N ASP A 121 17.57 15.49 -8.96
CA ASP A 121 17.33 16.25 -7.74
C ASP A 121 16.99 15.36 -6.53
N PHE A 122 16.74 14.08 -6.75
CA PHE A 122 16.54 13.04 -5.73
C PHE A 122 15.48 13.41 -4.68
N ASN A 123 14.38 14.04 -5.13
CA ASN A 123 13.33 14.56 -4.25
C ASN A 123 12.03 13.74 -4.31
N ASP A 124 11.93 12.76 -5.22
CA ASP A 124 10.70 12.00 -5.39
C ASP A 124 10.46 11.04 -4.21
N SER A 125 9.23 10.95 -3.72
CA SER A 125 8.91 10.22 -2.47
C SER A 125 8.81 8.70 -2.63
N GLN A 126 8.78 8.20 -3.87
CA GLN A 126 8.50 6.79 -4.15
C GLN A 126 9.28 6.28 -5.36
N THR A 127 9.46 4.96 -5.41
CA THR A 127 10.23 4.24 -6.43
C THR A 127 9.38 3.12 -7.00
N ASN A 128 9.16 3.15 -8.33
CA ASN A 128 8.40 2.16 -9.09
C ASN A 128 9.22 1.67 -10.30
N ILE A 129 10.06 0.67 -10.03
CA ILE A 129 10.99 0.09 -11.00
C ILE A 129 10.21 -0.60 -12.13
N LEU A 130 9.20 -1.41 -11.81
CA LEU A 130 8.45 -2.18 -12.81
C LEU A 130 7.73 -1.27 -13.82
N LYS A 131 7.06 -0.20 -13.35
CA LYS A 131 6.37 0.74 -14.24
C LYS A 131 7.35 1.47 -15.15
N SER A 132 8.52 1.82 -14.63
CA SER A 132 9.59 2.50 -15.38
C SER A 132 10.19 1.61 -16.47
N LEU A 133 10.53 0.36 -16.14
CA LEU A 133 10.99 -0.64 -17.10
C LEU A 133 9.91 -0.97 -18.15
N SER A 134 8.65 -1.06 -17.73
CA SER A 134 7.52 -1.27 -18.64
C SER A 134 7.30 -0.11 -19.62
N SER A 135 7.49 1.12 -19.14
CA SER A 135 7.44 2.32 -19.97
C SER A 135 8.62 2.36 -20.96
N LEU A 136 9.83 2.02 -20.51
CA LEU A 136 11.01 1.93 -21.38
C LEU A 136 10.82 0.89 -22.50
N LYS A 137 10.27 -0.28 -22.17
CA LYS A 137 9.98 -1.35 -23.14
C LYS A 137 8.98 -0.92 -24.23
N LYS A 138 8.05 -0.01 -23.91
CA LYS A 138 7.12 0.55 -24.91
C LYS A 138 7.81 1.49 -25.88
N ILE A 139 8.84 2.21 -25.41
CA ILE A 139 9.61 3.20 -26.17
C ILE A 139 10.63 2.50 -27.07
N ASN A 140 11.40 1.55 -26.54
CA ASN A 140 12.46 0.85 -27.27
C ASN A 140 12.08 -0.60 -27.58
N LYS A 141 11.56 -0.82 -28.79
CA LYS A 141 11.02 -2.13 -29.20
C LYS A 141 12.07 -3.15 -29.64
N GLU A 142 13.25 -2.73 -30.13
CA GLU A 142 14.32 -3.65 -30.58
C GLU A 142 15.74 -3.07 -30.37
N ASN A 143 16.71 -3.96 -30.09
CA ASN A 143 18.17 -3.74 -30.05
C ASN A 143 18.67 -2.65 -29.08
N GLY A 144 18.45 -2.86 -27.78
CA GLY A 144 19.05 -2.01 -26.75
C GLY A 144 19.54 -2.75 -25.52
N ALA A 145 20.32 -2.06 -24.70
CA ALA A 145 20.71 -2.47 -23.36
C ALA A 145 20.25 -1.41 -22.35
N THR A 146 19.99 -1.82 -21.12
CA THR A 146 19.59 -0.90 -20.04
C THR A 146 20.57 -1.00 -18.89
N ILE A 147 21.07 0.14 -18.41
CA ILE A 147 21.77 0.25 -17.13
C ILE A 147 20.76 0.82 -16.13
N LEU A 148 20.58 0.14 -15.00
CA LEU A 148 19.63 0.54 -13.95
C LEU A 148 20.39 0.93 -12.67
N LEU A 149 20.40 2.20 -12.31
CA LEU A 149 21.03 2.73 -11.10
C LEU A 149 19.96 2.93 -10.02
N THR A 150 19.99 2.13 -8.96
CA THR A 150 19.01 2.18 -7.85
C THR A 150 19.57 1.47 -6.62
N ASP A 151 19.00 1.75 -5.44
CA ASP A 151 19.22 0.96 -4.23
C ASP A 151 18.44 -0.38 -4.23
N GLY A 152 17.58 -0.59 -5.24
CA GLY A 152 16.79 -1.80 -5.43
C GLY A 152 15.50 -1.85 -4.62
N ASN A 153 15.22 -0.86 -3.78
CA ASN A 153 14.04 -0.86 -2.92
C ASN A 153 12.83 -0.23 -3.63
N GLN A 154 12.01 -1.07 -4.27
CA GLN A 154 10.75 -0.60 -4.82
C GLN A 154 9.72 -0.35 -3.69
N THR A 155 9.33 0.92 -3.51
CA THR A 155 8.38 1.34 -2.47
C THR A 155 6.94 1.43 -2.97
N TYR A 156 6.71 1.35 -4.28
CA TYR A 156 5.39 1.46 -4.90
C TYR A 156 5.22 0.55 -6.13
N GLY A 157 4.01 0.02 -6.32
CA GLY A 157 3.66 -0.83 -7.47
C GLY A 157 3.94 -2.33 -7.28
N THR A 158 3.70 -3.11 -8.34
CA THR A 158 3.90 -4.56 -8.35
C THR A 158 5.38 -4.94 -8.40
N ASN A 159 5.78 -6.03 -7.74
CA ASN A 159 7.17 -6.47 -7.68
C ASN A 159 7.81 -6.59 -9.08
N TYR A 160 8.99 -5.99 -9.26
CA TYR A 160 9.72 -6.00 -10.53
C TYR A 160 10.30 -7.37 -10.89
N GLU A 161 10.27 -8.36 -9.98
CA GLU A 161 10.61 -9.76 -10.28
C GLU A 161 9.73 -10.37 -11.40
N PHE A 162 8.52 -9.83 -11.59
CA PHE A 162 7.60 -10.27 -12.65
C PHE A 162 7.87 -9.59 -14.00
N PHE A 163 8.82 -8.66 -14.07
CA PHE A 163 9.18 -7.99 -15.30
C PHE A 163 9.98 -8.92 -16.21
N THR A 164 9.60 -8.98 -17.49
CA THR A 164 10.31 -9.76 -18.51
C THR A 164 10.56 -8.90 -19.74
N ASP A 165 11.81 -8.87 -20.20
CA ASP A 165 12.18 -8.22 -21.45
C ASP A 165 13.27 -9.02 -22.18
N LYS A 166 13.36 -8.82 -23.50
CA LYS A 166 14.39 -9.44 -24.34
C LYS A 166 15.71 -8.68 -24.27
N ASN A 167 15.66 -7.38 -23.97
CA ASN A 167 16.83 -6.54 -23.82
C ASN A 167 17.51 -6.81 -22.47
N PRO A 168 18.86 -6.91 -22.42
CA PRO A 168 19.57 -7.09 -21.17
C PRO A 168 19.44 -5.84 -20.27
N ILE A 169 19.28 -6.09 -18.98
CA ILE A 169 19.28 -5.07 -17.92
C ILE A 169 20.49 -5.33 -17.02
N TYR A 170 21.34 -4.33 -16.88
CA TYR A 170 22.54 -4.32 -16.07
C TYR A 170 22.30 -3.43 -14.83
N PRO A 171 21.97 -4.02 -13.67
CA PRO A 171 21.79 -3.24 -12.45
C PRO A 171 23.14 -2.78 -11.90
N ILE A 172 23.22 -1.50 -11.55
CA ILE A 172 24.25 -0.91 -10.70
C ILE A 172 23.56 -0.60 -9.37
N VAL A 173 23.84 -1.44 -8.38
CA VAL A 173 23.23 -1.31 -7.05
C VAL A 173 23.96 -0.22 -6.28
N LEU A 174 23.19 0.75 -5.80
CA LEU A 174 23.67 1.86 -4.99
C LEU A 174 23.47 1.53 -3.51
N GLY A 175 24.51 1.72 -2.71
CA GLY A 175 24.45 1.53 -1.27
C GLY A 175 25.62 0.75 -0.70
N ASP A 176 25.83 0.95 0.59
CA ASP A 176 26.89 0.30 1.35
C ASP A 176 26.43 -1.08 1.85
N THR A 177 27.14 -2.15 1.47
CA THR A 177 26.89 -3.52 1.97
C THR A 177 27.27 -3.69 3.44
N THR A 178 27.80 -2.66 4.09
CA THR A 178 28.25 -2.73 5.48
C THR A 178 27.04 -2.66 6.42
N HIS A 179 26.79 -3.76 7.15
CA HIS A 179 25.80 -3.77 8.23
C HIS A 179 26.26 -2.82 9.36
N TYR A 180 25.51 -1.76 9.59
CA TYR A 180 25.71 -0.86 10.73
C TYR A 180 24.91 -1.35 11.93
N ASN A 181 25.47 -1.17 13.13
CA ASN A 181 24.72 -1.50 14.34
C ASN A 181 23.54 -0.52 14.50
N ASP A 182 22.33 -1.03 14.68
CA ASP A 182 21.07 -0.27 14.79
C ASP A 182 20.27 -0.78 16.01
N ILE A 183 19.61 0.11 16.75
CA ILE A 183 18.64 -0.27 17.78
C ILE A 183 17.36 0.55 17.65
N ARG A 184 16.27 -0.11 17.31
CA ARG A 184 15.02 0.55 16.93
C ARG A 184 13.81 0.04 17.70
N ILE A 185 12.84 0.93 17.85
CA ILE A 185 11.50 0.57 18.34
C ILE A 185 10.66 0.17 17.13
N LEU A 186 10.42 -1.13 16.96
CA LEU A 186 9.63 -1.65 15.84
C LEU A 186 8.16 -1.25 15.95
N GLN A 187 7.56 -1.43 17.13
CA GLN A 187 6.14 -1.25 17.33
C GLN A 187 5.82 -0.97 18.79
N VAL A 188 4.76 -0.19 18.99
CA VAL A 188 4.14 0.06 20.30
C VAL A 188 2.67 -0.31 20.18
N ASN A 189 2.21 -1.24 21.01
CA ASN A 189 0.84 -1.68 21.12
C ASN A 189 0.22 -1.09 22.38
N VAL A 190 -0.89 -0.37 22.20
CA VAL A 190 -1.63 0.26 23.29
C VAL A 190 -3.08 0.44 22.88
N ASN A 191 -3.98 0.44 23.85
CA ASN A 191 -5.38 0.80 23.62
C ASN A 191 -5.50 2.31 23.42
N SER A 192 -6.38 2.73 22.49
CA SER A 192 -6.64 4.16 22.26
C SER A 192 -7.33 4.85 23.45
N TYR A 193 -8.03 4.08 24.29
CA TYR A 193 -8.80 4.58 25.42
C TYR A 193 -8.40 3.89 26.73
N ALA A 194 -8.33 4.68 27.79
CA ALA A 194 -8.18 4.19 29.17
C ALA A 194 -9.23 4.86 30.08
N ASN A 195 -9.58 4.19 31.18
CA ASN A 195 -10.54 4.75 32.13
C ASN A 195 -9.82 5.41 33.28
N LEU A 196 -10.35 6.55 33.73
CA LEU A 196 -9.83 7.27 34.89
C LEU A 196 -9.67 6.35 36.11
N ASN A 197 -8.56 6.49 36.82
CA ASN A 197 -8.16 5.70 38.00
C ASN A 197 -7.94 4.20 37.73
N ASN A 198 -7.63 3.82 36.49
CA ASN A 198 -7.26 2.46 36.13
C ASN A 198 -5.82 2.38 35.58
N LYS A 199 -5.33 1.15 35.44
CA LYS A 199 -4.08 0.84 34.73
C LYS A 199 -4.39 0.28 33.35
N PHE A 200 -3.57 0.61 32.37
CA PHE A 200 -3.65 0.05 31.02
C PHE A 200 -2.30 -0.55 30.59
N PRO A 201 -2.30 -1.69 29.88
CA PRO A 201 -1.09 -2.32 29.40
C PRO A 201 -0.54 -1.59 28.17
N VAL A 202 0.79 -1.57 28.06
CA VAL A 202 1.54 -1.13 26.89
C VAL A 202 2.56 -2.22 26.56
N GLU A 203 2.63 -2.62 25.30
CA GLU A 203 3.59 -3.61 24.81
C GLU A 203 4.48 -2.98 23.74
N VAL A 204 5.79 -3.11 23.90
CA VAL A 204 6.78 -2.49 23.01
C VAL A 204 7.74 -3.54 22.48
N PHE A 205 7.94 -3.55 21.16
CA PHE A 205 8.88 -4.41 20.47
C PHE A 205 10.12 -3.60 20.08
N ILE A 206 11.27 -4.01 20.58
CA ILE A 206 12.55 -3.35 20.35
C ILE A 206 13.46 -4.35 19.67
N GLN A 207 14.08 -3.94 18.57
CA GLN A 207 14.98 -4.77 17.80
C GLN A 207 16.36 -4.13 17.76
N TYR A 208 17.38 -4.96 17.95
CA TYR A 208 18.78 -4.67 17.79
C TYR A 208 19.30 -5.40 16.57
N GLU A 209 20.08 -4.72 15.74
CA GLU A 209 20.84 -5.31 14.66
C GLU A 209 22.31 -5.04 14.96
N GLY A 210 23.05 -6.07 15.34
CA GLY A 210 24.48 -5.95 15.65
C GLY A 210 25.07 -7.27 16.15
N ASN A 211 26.40 -7.35 16.12
CA ASN A 211 27.11 -8.58 16.46
C ASN A 211 27.49 -8.69 17.95
N GLU A 212 27.61 -7.56 18.64
CA GLU A 212 28.06 -7.49 20.03
C GLU A 212 26.89 -7.53 21.02
N SER A 213 27.15 -7.99 22.24
CA SER A 213 26.17 -7.91 23.32
C SER A 213 26.13 -6.50 23.89
N VAL A 214 24.96 -5.88 23.90
CA VAL A 214 24.76 -4.50 24.37
C VAL A 214 23.68 -4.44 25.43
N SER A 215 23.82 -3.50 26.36
CA SER A 215 22.83 -3.26 27.40
C SER A 215 22.37 -1.81 27.33
N LYS A 216 21.07 -1.60 27.09
CA LYS A 216 20.49 -0.29 26.80
C LYS A 216 19.24 -0.04 27.63
N VAL A 217 19.08 1.20 28.06
CA VAL A 217 17.94 1.61 28.88
C VAL A 217 16.78 2.01 27.99
N PHE A 218 15.67 1.31 28.13
CA PHE A 218 14.37 1.70 27.58
C PHE A 218 13.64 2.58 28.59
N SER A 219 13.04 3.67 28.12
CA SER A 219 12.25 4.56 28.97
C SER A 219 10.99 5.05 28.27
N VAL A 220 9.95 5.30 29.06
CA VAL A 220 8.71 5.93 28.60
C VAL A 220 8.49 7.19 29.41
N ARG A 221 8.25 8.29 28.70
CA ARG A 221 7.99 9.60 29.29
C ARG A 221 6.61 10.06 28.91
N GLU A 222 5.94 10.67 29.88
CA GLU A 222 4.75 11.47 29.66
C GLU A 222 5.16 12.94 29.78
N ASN A 223 5.12 13.67 28.66
CA ASN A 223 5.72 15.00 28.55
C ASN A 223 7.20 15.01 29.00
N THR A 224 7.50 15.53 30.19
CA THR A 224 8.85 15.62 30.76
C THR A 224 9.15 14.55 31.82
N THR A 225 8.13 13.83 32.30
CA THR A 225 8.25 12.91 33.44
C THR A 225 8.41 11.48 32.97
N THR A 226 9.44 10.78 33.45
CA THR A 226 9.62 9.34 33.18
C THR A 226 8.60 8.54 34.00
N VAL A 227 7.72 7.82 33.30
CA VAL A 227 6.67 6.99 33.90
C VAL A 227 7.06 5.51 33.96
N TYR A 228 8.01 5.09 33.14
CA TYR A 228 8.54 3.72 33.12
C TYR A 228 9.99 3.69 32.64
N GLN A 229 10.79 2.78 33.18
CA GLN A 229 12.17 2.58 32.77
C GLN A 229 12.60 1.14 33.04
N GLU A 230 13.29 0.52 32.08
CA GLU A 230 13.85 -0.82 32.18
C GLU A 230 15.20 -0.91 31.46
N LYS A 231 16.11 -1.74 31.98
CA LYS A 231 17.38 -2.04 31.32
C LYS A 231 17.26 -3.33 30.52
N LEU A 232 17.48 -3.26 29.22
CA LEU A 232 17.36 -4.37 28.28
C LEU A 232 18.73 -4.81 27.80
N ASN A 233 18.90 -6.12 27.62
CA ASN A 233 20.12 -6.71 27.09
C ASN A 233 19.82 -7.32 25.72
N PHE A 234 20.68 -7.06 24.74
CA PHE A 234 20.57 -7.56 23.38
C PHE A 234 21.88 -8.27 22.99
N SER A 235 21.78 -9.25 22.10
CA SER A 235 22.92 -9.91 21.48
C SER A 235 22.56 -10.34 20.06
N LYS A 236 23.52 -10.84 19.28
CA LYS A 236 23.27 -11.34 17.92
C LYS A 236 22.17 -12.42 17.85
N ASN A 237 22.12 -13.32 18.83
CA ASN A 237 21.16 -14.43 18.87
C ASN A 237 19.84 -14.05 19.57
N ASP A 238 19.87 -12.98 20.37
CA ASP A 238 18.75 -12.49 21.17
C ASP A 238 18.60 -11.01 20.91
N ASN A 239 18.14 -10.73 19.69
CA ASN A 239 18.20 -9.42 19.07
C ASN A 239 16.86 -8.67 19.13
N THR A 240 15.82 -9.29 19.68
CA THR A 240 14.47 -8.71 19.77
C THR A 240 13.94 -8.87 21.18
N LYS A 241 13.45 -7.78 21.78
CA LYS A 241 12.83 -7.77 23.11
C LYS A 241 11.40 -7.26 23.05
N ARG A 242 10.54 -7.95 23.80
CA ARG A 242 9.15 -7.59 24.03
C ARG A 242 9.00 -7.15 25.47
N VAL A 243 8.64 -5.89 25.67
CA VAL A 243 8.53 -5.26 26.98
C VAL A 243 7.06 -4.94 27.23
N GLU A 244 6.49 -5.51 28.29
CA GLU A 244 5.09 -5.30 28.68
C GLU A 244 5.05 -4.64 30.06
N PHE A 245 4.36 -3.50 30.16
CA PHE A 245 4.23 -2.74 31.41
C PHE A 245 2.87 -2.05 31.49
N TYR A 246 2.51 -1.56 32.68
CA TYR A 246 1.25 -0.90 32.95
C TYR A 246 1.46 0.57 33.29
N LEU A 247 0.70 1.45 32.66
CA LEU A 247 0.66 2.89 32.95
C LEU A 247 -0.64 3.25 33.69
N ASN A 248 -0.61 4.30 34.52
CA ASN A 248 -1.77 4.76 35.28
C ASN A 248 -2.51 5.88 34.54
N ALA A 249 -3.85 5.79 34.48
CA ALA A 249 -4.72 6.84 33.93
C ALA A 249 -5.21 7.78 35.05
N ASN A 250 -4.43 8.80 35.38
CA ASN A 250 -4.66 9.64 36.57
C ASN A 250 -5.55 10.87 36.35
N SER A 251 -5.70 11.34 35.11
CA SER A 251 -6.51 12.52 34.77
C SER A 251 -7.23 12.29 33.45
N VAL A 252 -8.36 12.97 33.25
CA VAL A 252 -9.15 12.91 32.02
C VAL A 252 -8.48 13.75 30.93
N GLY A 253 -8.48 13.26 29.69
CA GLY A 253 -7.97 13.97 28.53
C GLY A 253 -7.05 13.13 27.65
N ILE A 254 -6.44 13.76 26.66
CA ILE A 254 -5.51 13.11 25.73
C ILE A 254 -4.10 13.16 26.34
N HIS A 255 -3.51 11.99 26.54
CA HIS A 255 -2.17 11.83 27.10
C HIS A 255 -1.16 11.41 26.03
N HIS A 256 -0.09 12.18 25.88
CA HIS A 256 0.99 11.91 24.92
C HIS A 256 2.19 11.27 25.61
N TYR A 257 2.59 10.10 25.10
CA TYR A 257 3.71 9.33 25.61
C TYR A 257 4.81 9.20 24.57
N TYR A 258 6.05 9.22 25.05
CA TYR A 258 7.26 9.09 24.24
C TYR A 258 8.06 7.90 24.74
N CYS A 259 8.14 6.86 23.93
CA CYS A 259 9.04 5.73 24.12
C CYS A 259 10.41 6.06 23.53
N SER A 260 11.48 5.76 24.26
CA SER A 260 12.85 5.87 23.76
C SER A 260 13.74 4.73 24.25
N ILE A 261 14.62 4.27 23.37
CA ILE A 261 15.73 3.37 23.70
C ILE A 261 17.04 4.16 23.56
N GLU A 262 17.97 3.94 24.50
CA GLU A 262 19.28 4.57 24.46
C GLU A 262 20.04 4.22 23.16
N ARG A 263 20.58 5.24 22.49
CA ARG A 263 21.35 5.10 21.23
C ARG A 263 22.61 4.24 21.39
N LEU A 264 23.01 3.57 20.32
CA LEU A 264 24.35 2.96 20.24
C LEU A 264 25.40 4.02 19.91
N SER A 265 26.67 3.77 20.23
CA SER A 265 27.75 4.73 19.94
C SER A 265 28.02 4.88 18.44
N ASN A 266 27.76 3.82 17.66
CA ASN A 266 28.11 3.71 16.25
C ASN A 266 26.86 3.65 15.35
N GLU A 267 25.73 4.16 15.84
CA GLU A 267 24.44 4.14 15.17
C GLU A 267 24.33 5.27 14.14
N LYS A 268 23.97 4.93 12.89
CA LYS A 268 23.73 5.94 11.85
C LYS A 268 22.33 6.56 11.94
N ASN A 269 21.31 5.74 12.16
CA ASN A 269 19.93 6.19 12.26
C ASN A 269 19.50 6.20 13.72
N THR A 270 19.30 7.39 14.30
CA THR A 270 18.84 7.52 15.70
C THR A 270 17.36 7.90 15.81
N PHE A 271 16.69 8.12 14.67
CA PHE A 271 15.31 8.58 14.63
C PHE A 271 14.32 7.44 14.94
N ASN A 272 14.66 6.21 14.54
CA ASN A 272 13.90 4.99 14.78
C ASN A 272 14.01 4.46 16.24
N ASN A 273 14.86 5.06 17.08
CA ASN A 273 15.00 4.76 18.51
C ASN A 273 13.87 5.36 19.36
N GLN A 274 13.00 6.17 18.74
CA GLN A 274 11.91 6.86 19.42
C GLN A 274 10.58 6.60 18.73
N LYS A 275 9.53 6.41 19.52
CA LYS A 275 8.14 6.36 19.04
C LYS A 275 7.24 7.10 19.99
N HIS A 276 6.23 7.77 19.44
CA HIS A 276 5.18 8.41 20.21
C HIS A 276 3.89 7.59 20.11
N PHE A 277 3.12 7.59 21.19
CA PHE A 277 1.77 7.05 21.20
C PHE A 277 0.88 7.94 22.05
N THR A 278 -0.43 7.78 21.92
CA THR A 278 -1.41 8.62 22.60
C THR A 278 -2.53 7.75 23.15
N VAL A 279 -3.00 8.08 24.35
CA VAL A 279 -4.12 7.41 25.01
C VAL A 279 -5.09 8.47 25.49
N GLU A 280 -6.37 8.32 25.15
CA GLU A 280 -7.44 9.16 25.66
C GLU A 280 -7.98 8.55 26.95
N VAL A 281 -7.82 9.29 28.05
CA VAL A 281 -8.39 8.92 29.34
C VAL A 281 -9.78 9.52 29.44
N ILE A 282 -10.78 8.65 29.53
CA ILE A 282 -12.18 9.01 29.69
C ILE A 282 -12.66 8.72 31.11
N ASP A 283 -13.54 9.58 31.61
CA ASP A 283 -14.30 9.34 32.85
C ASP A 283 -15.74 8.92 32.49
N GLU A 284 -15.85 7.82 31.75
CA GLU A 284 -17.14 7.23 31.41
C GLU A 284 -17.42 6.02 32.31
N GLN A 285 -18.41 6.20 33.19
CA GLN A 285 -18.98 5.10 33.97
C GLN A 285 -20.35 4.73 33.38
N ALA A 286 -20.56 3.44 33.11
CA ALA A 286 -21.86 2.92 32.76
C ALA A 286 -22.81 3.10 33.95
N LYS A 287 -23.83 3.93 33.78
CA LYS A 287 -24.90 4.15 34.75
C LYS A 287 -25.93 3.04 34.58
N ILE A 288 -26.20 2.34 35.69
CA ILE A 288 -27.16 1.23 35.76
C ILE A 288 -28.23 1.64 36.76
N LEU A 289 -29.50 1.54 36.34
CA LEU A 289 -30.64 1.81 37.19
C LEU A 289 -31.25 0.51 37.67
N ILE A 290 -31.54 0.38 38.95
CA ILE A 290 -32.35 -0.71 39.52
C ILE A 290 -33.66 -0.12 40.01
N LEU A 291 -34.77 -0.57 39.42
CA LEU A 291 -36.13 -0.19 39.79
C LEU A 291 -36.79 -1.29 40.61
N SER A 292 -37.33 -0.96 41.77
CA SER A 292 -37.99 -1.91 42.67
C SER A 292 -39.13 -1.28 43.47
N ASP A 293 -40.33 -1.86 43.44
CA ASP A 293 -41.43 -1.45 44.33
C ASP A 293 -41.27 -1.95 45.78
N VAL A 294 -40.28 -2.83 46.01
CA VAL A 294 -40.02 -3.45 47.32
C VAL A 294 -38.63 -3.11 47.83
N ILE A 295 -38.49 -3.00 49.15
CA ILE A 295 -37.17 -2.88 49.80
C ILE A 295 -36.70 -4.29 50.15
N HIS A 296 -35.61 -4.74 49.55
CA HIS A 296 -35.09 -6.10 49.72
C HIS A 296 -33.55 -6.07 49.84
N PRO A 297 -32.92 -6.90 50.70
CA PRO A 297 -31.46 -6.96 50.84
C PRO A 297 -30.71 -7.22 49.52
N ASP A 298 -31.34 -7.94 48.58
CA ASP A 298 -30.78 -8.19 47.25
C ASP A 298 -30.45 -6.92 46.48
N LEU A 299 -31.18 -5.81 46.66
CA LEU A 299 -30.88 -4.56 45.98
C LEU A 299 -29.50 -4.03 46.37
N GLY A 300 -29.15 -4.15 47.66
CA GLY A 300 -27.84 -3.78 48.19
C GLY A 300 -26.74 -4.73 47.71
N MET A 301 -27.04 -6.03 47.64
CA MET A 301 -26.13 -7.05 47.11
C MET A 301 -25.85 -6.84 45.63
N LEU A 302 -26.88 -6.61 44.80
CA LEU A 302 -26.75 -6.29 43.37
C LEU A 302 -25.95 -5.02 43.17
N LYS A 303 -26.27 -3.94 43.90
CA LYS A 303 -25.54 -2.68 43.83
C LYS A 303 -24.04 -2.89 44.09
N ARG A 304 -23.69 -3.55 45.20
CA ARG A 304 -22.28 -3.81 45.56
C ARG A 304 -21.57 -4.71 44.55
N SER A 305 -22.23 -5.77 44.09
CA SER A 305 -21.66 -6.70 43.11
C SER A 305 -21.36 -5.99 41.78
N ILE A 306 -22.29 -5.18 41.29
CA ILE A 306 -22.13 -4.45 40.03
C ILE A 306 -21.07 -3.34 40.16
N GLU A 307 -21.09 -2.56 41.26
CA GLU A 307 -20.11 -1.50 41.54
C GLU A 307 -18.71 -2.02 41.94
N THR A 308 -18.52 -3.34 42.04
CA THR A 308 -17.17 -3.93 42.19
C THR A 308 -16.30 -3.57 40.99
N ASN A 309 -16.90 -3.41 39.80
CA ASN A 309 -16.23 -2.78 38.67
C ASN A 309 -16.41 -1.25 38.75
N LYS A 310 -15.29 -0.53 38.89
CA LYS A 310 -15.26 0.95 38.98
C LYS A 310 -15.81 1.68 37.74
N GLN A 311 -15.94 0.98 36.60
CA GLN A 311 -16.56 1.52 35.38
C GLN A 311 -18.09 1.48 35.43
N ARG A 312 -18.71 1.07 36.55
CA ARG A 312 -20.16 0.94 36.69
C ARG A 312 -20.63 1.71 37.91
N LYS A 313 -21.69 2.50 37.72
CA LYS A 313 -22.36 3.23 38.78
C LYS A 313 -23.81 2.80 38.89
N VAL A 314 -24.23 2.37 40.08
CA VAL A 314 -25.59 1.84 40.27
C VAL A 314 -26.45 2.81 41.06
N TYR A 315 -27.62 3.11 40.51
CA TYR A 315 -28.68 3.88 41.13
C TYR A 315 -29.82 2.94 41.47
N VAL A 316 -30.27 2.96 42.73
CA VAL A 316 -31.45 2.19 43.16
C VAL A 316 -32.58 3.19 43.38
N GLU A 317 -33.69 2.98 42.71
CA GLU A 317 -34.88 3.81 42.83
C GLU A 317 -36.09 2.95 43.17
N ASN A 318 -36.75 3.33 44.27
CA ASN A 318 -37.91 2.62 44.79
C ASN A 318 -39.23 3.31 44.43
N ASN A 319 -39.18 4.57 44.00
CA ASN A 319 -40.33 5.31 43.57
C ASN A 319 -40.50 5.24 42.05
N LEU A 320 -41.39 4.36 41.60
CA LEU A 320 -41.70 4.16 40.18
C LEU A 320 -42.40 5.36 39.52
N ASN A 321 -42.97 6.28 40.31
CA ASN A 321 -43.65 7.48 39.80
C ASN A 321 -42.70 8.66 39.58
N LYS A 322 -41.42 8.50 39.91
CA LYS A 322 -40.42 9.55 39.69
C LYS A 322 -40.19 9.72 38.19
N ASN A 323 -40.05 10.96 37.74
CA ASN A 323 -39.66 11.23 36.35
C ASN A 323 -38.19 10.86 36.16
N ILE A 324 -37.94 9.69 35.56
CA ILE A 324 -36.59 9.15 35.33
C ILE A 324 -36.25 9.29 33.85
N GLN A 325 -35.12 9.94 33.57
CA GLN A 325 -34.57 10.05 32.23
C GLN A 325 -33.83 8.76 31.85
N LEU A 326 -34.55 7.83 31.22
CA LEU A 326 -34.03 6.49 30.88
C LEU A 326 -32.79 6.53 29.97
N ASN A 327 -32.68 7.56 29.11
CA ASN A 327 -31.54 7.75 28.21
C ASN A 327 -30.19 7.92 28.94
N ASP A 328 -30.21 8.29 30.22
CA ASP A 328 -28.98 8.49 31.00
C ASP A 328 -28.37 7.15 31.45
N TYR A 329 -29.08 6.03 31.30
CA TYR A 329 -28.70 4.72 31.81
C TYR A 329 -28.45 3.73 30.66
N GLN A 330 -27.31 3.03 30.70
CA GLN A 330 -26.98 2.00 29.69
C GLN A 330 -27.71 0.67 29.94
N LEU A 331 -28.21 0.45 31.17
CA LEU A 331 -29.01 -0.72 31.55
C LEU A 331 -30.02 -0.36 32.64
N VAL A 332 -31.25 -0.86 32.49
CA VAL A 332 -32.31 -0.77 33.51
C VAL A 332 -32.66 -2.16 34.03
N ILE A 333 -32.50 -2.41 35.32
CA ILE A 333 -32.85 -3.66 35.99
C ILE A 333 -34.20 -3.47 36.66
N LEU A 334 -35.22 -4.23 36.23
CA LEU A 334 -36.51 -4.29 36.89
C LEU A 334 -36.49 -5.44 37.90
N TYR A 335 -36.48 -5.11 39.18
CA TYR A 335 -36.46 -6.08 40.27
C TYR A 335 -37.89 -6.34 40.78
N GLN A 336 -38.31 -7.59 40.64
CA GLN A 336 -39.61 -8.16 40.98
C GLN A 336 -40.80 -7.31 40.50
N PRO A 337 -40.99 -7.16 39.16
CA PRO A 337 -41.97 -6.24 38.62
C PRO A 337 -43.43 -6.62 38.96
N THR A 338 -44.23 -5.60 39.26
CA THR A 338 -45.69 -5.68 39.50
C THR A 338 -46.43 -4.80 38.49
N ASN A 339 -47.78 -4.76 38.54
CA ASN A 339 -48.59 -3.86 37.71
C ASN A 339 -48.16 -2.38 37.75
N LYS A 340 -47.49 -1.92 38.82
CA LYS A 340 -46.96 -0.55 38.91
C LYS A 340 -45.87 -0.25 37.87
N PHE A 341 -45.23 -1.27 37.32
CA PHE A 341 -44.19 -1.13 36.30
C PHE A 341 -44.76 -0.97 34.88
N LYS A 342 -46.08 -0.97 34.70
CA LYS A 342 -46.71 -0.97 33.37
C LYS A 342 -46.20 0.15 32.47
N GLU A 343 -46.15 1.38 32.98
CA GLU A 343 -45.71 2.54 32.20
C GLU A 343 -44.22 2.46 31.85
N ILE A 344 -43.37 2.16 32.84
CA ILE A 344 -41.92 2.11 32.61
C ILE A 344 -41.53 0.94 31.69
N LEU A 345 -42.16 -0.23 31.84
CA LEU A 345 -41.89 -1.39 31.00
C LEU A 345 -42.35 -1.15 29.56
N ALA A 346 -43.53 -0.55 29.36
CA ALA A 346 -43.99 -0.16 28.03
C ALA A 346 -43.02 0.84 27.37
N LYS A 347 -42.52 1.82 28.13
CA LYS A 347 -41.53 2.79 27.66
C LYS A 347 -40.21 2.11 27.27
N LEU A 348 -39.67 1.24 28.13
CA LEU A 348 -38.43 0.49 27.87
C LEU A 348 -38.52 -0.34 26.58
N ILE A 349 -39.65 -1.03 26.36
CA ILE A 349 -39.88 -1.86 25.17
C ILE A 349 -40.03 -0.97 23.92
N THR A 350 -40.83 0.09 24.00
CA THR A 350 -41.14 0.96 22.85
C THR A 350 -39.90 1.73 22.39
N GLU A 351 -39.13 2.28 23.34
CA GLU A 351 -37.90 3.02 23.07
C GLU A 351 -36.67 2.11 22.86
N LYS A 352 -36.84 0.79 22.98
CA LYS A 352 -35.79 -0.23 22.81
C LYS A 352 -34.58 -0.04 23.74
N HIS A 353 -34.84 0.34 24.99
CA HIS A 353 -33.80 0.41 26.03
C HIS A 353 -33.31 -1.00 26.43
N ASN A 354 -32.04 -1.11 26.80
CA ASN A 354 -31.52 -2.35 27.38
C ASN A 354 -32.09 -2.52 28.80
N PHE A 355 -32.82 -3.60 29.03
CA PHE A 355 -33.32 -3.92 30.36
C PHE A 355 -33.11 -5.38 30.75
N LEU A 356 -32.99 -5.62 32.05
CA LEU A 356 -32.90 -6.95 32.67
C LEU A 356 -34.07 -7.12 33.63
N LEU A 357 -34.74 -8.27 33.57
CA LEU A 357 -35.80 -8.63 34.50
C LEU A 357 -35.27 -9.60 35.55
N ILE A 358 -35.46 -9.26 36.83
CA ILE A 358 -35.18 -10.17 37.95
C ILE A 358 -36.51 -10.47 38.61
N THR A 359 -37.01 -11.70 38.51
CA THR A 359 -38.28 -12.11 39.13
C THR A 359 -38.06 -12.70 40.52
N GLY A 360 -39.11 -12.75 41.33
CA GLY A 360 -39.09 -13.32 42.67
C GLY A 360 -40.50 -13.53 43.23
N THR A 361 -40.61 -13.60 44.55
CA THR A 361 -41.85 -13.87 45.27
C THR A 361 -42.89 -12.76 45.13
N SER A 362 -42.45 -11.51 44.98
CA SER A 362 -43.32 -10.33 44.82
C SER A 362 -43.67 -10.01 43.37
N THR A 363 -43.24 -10.83 42.41
CA THR A 363 -43.50 -10.59 40.97
C THR A 363 -44.94 -10.92 40.61
N ASP A 364 -45.62 -10.00 39.92
CA ASP A 364 -46.93 -10.26 39.33
C ASP A 364 -46.73 -10.98 37.98
N TRP A 365 -46.87 -12.31 37.99
CA TRP A 365 -46.71 -13.13 36.78
C TRP A 365 -47.81 -12.91 35.76
N GLN A 366 -49.02 -12.52 36.17
CA GLN A 366 -50.09 -12.24 35.22
C GLN A 366 -49.80 -10.95 34.44
N PHE A 367 -49.33 -9.91 35.14
CA PHE A 367 -48.81 -8.70 34.53
C PHE A 367 -47.63 -9.01 33.60
N LEU A 368 -46.61 -9.72 34.09
CA LEU A 368 -45.38 -9.94 33.34
C LEU A 368 -45.61 -10.79 32.09
N ASN A 369 -46.46 -11.82 32.16
CA ASN A 369 -46.82 -12.66 31.01
C ASN A 369 -47.62 -11.90 29.94
N SER A 370 -48.33 -10.84 30.31
CA SER A 370 -49.12 -10.02 29.35
C SER A 370 -48.35 -8.81 28.82
N SER A 371 -47.30 -8.37 29.51
CA SER A 371 -46.60 -7.12 29.20
C SER A 371 -45.37 -7.28 28.31
N GLN A 372 -44.88 -8.52 28.11
CA GLN A 372 -43.75 -8.79 27.24
C GLN A 372 -43.88 -10.17 26.56
N PRO A 373 -43.31 -10.36 25.35
CA PRO A 373 -43.46 -11.59 24.58
C PRO A 373 -42.33 -12.63 24.79
N TYR A 374 -41.30 -12.32 25.58
CA TYR A 374 -40.05 -13.09 25.68
C TYR A 374 -40.12 -14.26 26.67
N LEU A 375 -40.86 -14.12 27.76
CA LEU A 375 -40.97 -15.12 28.83
C LEU A 375 -42.43 -15.36 29.18
N LYS A 376 -42.85 -16.63 29.26
CA LYS A 376 -44.16 -17.00 29.79
C LYS A 376 -43.99 -18.06 30.87
N LYS A 377 -44.52 -17.82 32.06
CA LYS A 377 -44.53 -18.79 33.16
C LYS A 377 -45.96 -19.10 33.56
N ASN A 378 -46.30 -20.39 33.58
CA ASN A 378 -47.54 -20.83 34.22
C ASN A 378 -47.34 -20.78 35.73
N TYR A 379 -48.03 -19.85 36.39
CA TYR A 379 -47.99 -19.66 37.83
C TYR A 379 -49.33 -20.14 38.42
N ILE A 380 -49.24 -20.91 39.50
CA ILE A 380 -50.39 -21.36 40.28
C ILE A 380 -50.43 -20.48 41.51
N ASN A 381 -51.54 -19.77 41.72
CA ASN A 381 -51.74 -18.91 42.90
C ASN A 381 -52.10 -19.76 44.13
N ARG A 382 -51.19 -20.65 44.54
CA ARG A 382 -51.29 -21.46 45.75
C ARG A 382 -49.99 -21.35 46.54
N THR A 383 -50.10 -21.04 47.82
CA THR A 383 -49.02 -21.18 48.79
C THR A 383 -48.84 -22.67 49.09
N GLU A 384 -47.66 -23.21 48.81
CA GLU A 384 -47.24 -24.48 49.41
C GLU A 384 -46.91 -24.21 50.87
N GLU A 385 -47.72 -24.72 51.79
CA GLU A 385 -47.30 -24.83 53.19
C GLU A 385 -46.28 -25.97 53.28
N TYR A 386 -45.03 -25.61 53.58
CA TYR A 386 -43.93 -26.54 53.86
C TYR A 386 -43.72 -26.68 55.36
#